data_AF-A0A7J8RCP3-F1
#
_entry.id   AF-A0A7J8RCP3-F1
#
_cell.length_a   1.000
_cell.length_b   1.000
_cell.length_c   1.000
_cell.angle_alpha   90.00
_cell.angle_beta   90.00
_cell.angle_gamma   90.00
#
_symmetry.space_group_name_H-M   'P 1'
#
loop_
_entity.id
_entity.type
_entity.pdbx_description
1 polymer ?
#
loop_
_entity_poly.entity_id
_entity_poly.type
_entity_poly.pdbx_seq_one_letter_code
_entity_poly.pdbx_strand_id
1 'polypeptide(L)'
;MLEKVLPHAMLKAKPNLELRISTLKRDWAIFCEMLSRKDNSGFGWDDHRQMVVAEDASHKATGQFSHRGFPYYDQLISIYTKD
;
A
#
# COMPACT_ATOMS: atom_id res chain seq x y z
N MET A 1 20.41 -11.29 -20.44
CA MET A 1 19.70 -11.68 -21.68
C MET A 1 18.71 -10.59 -22.14
N LEU A 2 17.94 -9.98 -21.23
CA LEU A 2 16.96 -8.94 -21.59
C LEU A 2 17.56 -7.70 -22.27
N GLU A 3 18.71 -7.19 -21.82
CA GLU A 3 19.39 -6.04 -22.46
C GLU A 3 19.85 -6.31 -23.90
N LYS A 4 20.14 -7.57 -24.24
CA LYS A 4 20.53 -7.96 -25.60
C LYS A 4 19.32 -8.03 -26.54
N VAL A 5 18.14 -8.34 -25.99
CA VAL A 5 16.87 -8.50 -26.74
C VAL A 5 16.09 -7.19 -26.81
N LEU A 6 16.17 -6.36 -25.76
CA LEU A 6 15.53 -5.06 -25.65
C LEU A 6 16.53 -4.05 -25.08
N PRO A 7 17.44 -3.54 -25.93
CA PRO A 7 18.36 -2.49 -25.51
C PRO A 7 17.54 -1.27 -25.06
N HIS A 8 17.94 -0.63 -23.96
CA HIS A 8 17.26 0.51 -23.33
C HIS A 8 15.97 0.22 -22.56
N ALA A 9 15.50 -1.03 -22.46
CA ALA A 9 14.32 -1.37 -21.65
C ALA A 9 14.43 -0.87 -20.20
N MET A 10 15.63 -0.95 -19.63
CA MET A 10 15.90 -0.48 -18.27
C MET A 10 15.80 1.04 -18.11
N LEU A 11 15.96 1.84 -19.17
CA LEU A 11 15.83 3.30 -19.08
C LEU A 11 14.39 3.73 -18.75
N LYS A 12 13.39 2.97 -19.19
CA LYS A 12 11.98 3.19 -18.84
C LYS A 12 11.55 2.36 -17.64
N ALA A 13 12.07 1.14 -17.49
CA ALA A 13 11.69 0.28 -16.38
C ALA A 13 12.15 0.84 -15.03
N LYS A 14 13.38 1.37 -14.94
CA LYS A 14 13.92 1.92 -13.69
C LYS A 14 13.06 3.05 -13.09
N PRO A 15 12.75 4.15 -13.81
CA PRO A 15 11.89 5.20 -13.26
C PRO A 15 10.47 4.71 -12.96
N ASN A 16 9.93 3.79 -13.76
CA ASN A 16 8.62 3.18 -13.47
C ASN A 16 8.62 2.37 -12.17
N LEU A 17 9.70 1.63 -11.89
CA LEU A 17 9.85 0.89 -10.64
C LEU A 17 10.03 1.83 -9.45
N GLU A 18 10.85 2.87 -9.60
CA GLU A 18 11.05 3.89 -8.56
C GLU A 18 9.74 4.62 -8.21
N LEU A 19 8.93 4.97 -9.21
CA LEU A 19 7.60 5.56 -9.01
C LEU A 19 6.67 4.59 -8.25
N ARG A 20 6.61 3.32 -8.65
CA ARG A 20 5.77 2.32 -7.96
C ARG A 20 6.19 2.11 -6.51
N ILE A 21 7.50 2.04 -6.23
CA ILE A 21 8.02 1.91 -4.87
C ILE A 21 7.67 3.16 -4.04
N SER A 22 7.79 4.36 -4.61
CA SER A 22 7.44 5.61 -3.95
C SER A 22 5.95 5.67 -3.58
N THR A 23 5.07 5.27 -4.51
CA THR A 23 3.62 5.15 -4.23
C THR A 23 3.35 4.15 -3.11
N LEU A 24 3.92 2.95 -3.18
CA LEU A 24 3.73 1.93 -2.14
C LEU A 24 4.17 2.40 -0.75
N LYS A 25 5.30 3.12 -0.64
CA LYS A 25 5.75 3.68 0.63
C LYS A 25 4.78 4.73 1.20
N ARG A 26 4.22 5.59 0.34
CA ARG A 26 3.22 6.59 0.76
C ARG A 26 1.94 5.95 1.22
N ASP A 27 1.43 4.98 0.46
CA ASP A 27 0.22 4.25 0.82
C ASP A 27 0.41 3.47 2.13
N TRP A 28 1.58 2.86 2.34
CA TRP A 28 1.95 2.21 3.60
C TRP A 28 1.95 3.17 4.79
N ALA A 29 2.52 4.37 4.65
CA ALA A 29 2.53 5.36 5.73
C ALA A 29 1.11 5.81 6.13
N ILE A 30 0.24 6.05 5.14
CA ILE A 30 -1.16 6.40 5.37
C ILE A 30 -1.88 5.25 6.08
N PHE A 31 -1.62 4.01 5.66
CA PHE A 31 -2.18 2.83 6.28
C PHE A 31 -1.78 2.69 7.76
N CYS A 32 -0.49 2.87 8.07
CA CYS A 32 -0.02 2.88 9.45
C CYS A 32 -0.66 4.01 10.27
N GLU A 33 -0.84 5.20 9.71
CA GLU A 33 -1.52 6.32 10.37
C GLU A 33 -2.99 5.99 10.69
N MET A 34 -3.71 5.37 9.74
CA MET A 34 -5.09 4.96 9.92
C MET A 34 -5.24 3.92 11.04
N LEU A 35 -4.35 2.93 11.12
CA LEU A 35 -4.42 1.88 12.16
C LEU A 35 -3.85 2.30 13.52
N SER A 36 -2.89 3.22 13.56
CA SER A 36 -2.19 3.59 14.80
C SER A 36 -2.95 4.59 15.69
N ARG A 37 -4.03 5.20 15.19
CA ARG A 37 -4.84 6.16 15.96
C ARG A 37 -5.76 5.42 16.94
N LYS A 38 -5.12 4.94 18.00
CA LYS A 38 -5.52 3.91 18.97
C LYS A 38 -6.94 3.97 19.54
N ASP A 39 -7.61 5.13 19.54
CA ASP A 39 -8.92 5.26 20.21
C ASP A 39 -9.96 6.08 19.42
N ASN A 40 -9.66 6.51 18.19
CA ASN A 40 -10.52 7.43 17.41
C ASN A 40 -10.36 7.31 15.88
N SER A 41 -9.73 6.24 15.37
CA SER A 41 -9.61 6.08 13.92
C SER A 41 -10.97 5.77 13.28
N GLY A 42 -11.81 4.96 13.95
CA GLY A 42 -13.00 4.37 13.33
C GLY A 42 -12.62 3.41 12.19
N PHE A 43 -11.36 2.98 12.12
CA PHE A 43 -10.81 2.12 11.07
C PHE A 43 -10.24 0.82 11.66
N GLY A 44 -10.63 -0.30 11.06
CA GLY A 44 -10.10 -1.63 11.30
C GLY A 44 -9.49 -2.26 10.04
N TRP A 45 -9.04 -3.50 10.17
CA TRP A 45 -8.43 -4.27 9.08
C TRP A 45 -9.25 -5.54 8.79
N ASP A 46 -9.51 -5.80 7.51
CA ASP A 46 -10.11 -7.05 7.05
C ASP A 46 -9.02 -7.93 6.42
N ASP A 47 -8.56 -8.94 7.16
CA ASP A 47 -7.52 -9.87 6.72
C ASP A 47 -7.92 -10.67 5.48
N HIS A 48 -9.21 -11.00 5.30
CA HIS A 48 -9.67 -11.80 4.17
C HIS A 48 -9.67 -10.97 2.88
N ARG A 49 -10.07 -9.70 2.98
CA ARG A 49 -10.14 -8.78 1.84
C ARG A 49 -8.87 -7.97 1.66
N GLN A 50 -7.93 -8.06 2.61
CA GLN A 50 -6.67 -7.33 2.66
C GLN A 50 -6.91 -5.83 2.49
N MET A 51 -7.81 -5.25 3.28
CA MET A 51 -8.23 -3.85 3.13
C MET A 51 -8.64 -3.18 4.44
N VAL A 52 -8.61 -1.85 4.44
CA VAL A 52 -9.13 -1.03 5.55
C VAL A 52 -10.65 -1.05 5.54
N VAL A 53 -11.25 -1.33 6.69
CA VAL A 53 -12.69 -1.22 6.93
C VAL A 53 -12.96 -0.06 7.89
N ALA A 54 -14.03 0.69 7.68
CA ALA A 54 -14.44 1.74 8.62
C ALA A 54 -15.69 1.27 9.37
N GLU A 55 -15.74 1.55 10.67
CA GLU A 55 -16.92 1.31 11.51
C GLU A 55 -18.09 2.20 11.12
N ASP A 56 -17.81 3.44 10.69
CA ASP A 56 -18.80 4.39 10.18
C ASP A 56 -18.47 4.80 8.73
N ALA A 57 -19.41 4.51 7.83
CA ALA A 57 -19.34 4.84 6.40
C ALA A 57 -19.32 6.35 6.12
N SER A 58 -19.62 7.20 7.11
CA SER A 58 -19.60 8.66 7.04
C SER A 58 -18.19 9.28 7.07
N HIS A 59 -17.16 8.52 7.47
CA HIS A 59 -15.79 9.04 7.54
C HIS A 59 -15.26 9.43 6.15
N LYS A 60 -14.91 10.71 5.96
CA LYS A 60 -14.42 11.24 4.68
C LYS A 60 -13.15 10.55 4.16
N ALA A 61 -12.33 9.98 5.05
CA ALA A 61 -11.12 9.24 4.68
C ALA A 61 -11.41 7.80 4.19
N THR A 62 -12.60 7.26 4.47
CA THR A 62 -13.06 5.94 4.03
C THR A 62 -13.13 5.87 2.50
N GLY A 63 -13.48 6.97 1.83
CA GLY A 63 -13.72 6.98 0.38
C GLY A 63 -12.54 6.51 -0.48
N GLN A 64 -11.28 6.79 -0.09
CA GLN A 64 -10.11 6.50 -0.92
C GLN A 64 -9.54 5.07 -0.73
N PHE A 65 -9.75 4.47 0.45
CA PHE A 65 -9.13 3.17 0.81
C PHE A 65 -10.15 2.06 1.06
N SER A 66 -11.45 2.36 1.21
CA SER A 66 -12.53 1.37 1.39
C SER A 66 -12.88 0.54 0.14
N HIS A 67 -12.34 0.88 -1.03
CA HIS A 67 -12.60 0.15 -2.27
C HIS A 67 -11.31 -0.42 -2.89
N ARG A 68 -10.16 -0.17 -2.28
CA ARG A 68 -8.87 -0.64 -2.75
C ARG A 68 -8.27 -1.60 -1.73
N GLY A 69 -8.25 -2.88 -2.09
CA GLY A 69 -7.38 -3.84 -1.40
C GLY A 69 -5.93 -3.36 -1.47
N PHE A 70 -5.18 -3.67 -0.43
CA PHE A 70 -3.75 -3.45 -0.35
C PHE A 70 -3.04 -4.79 -0.62
N PRO A 71 -2.87 -5.18 -1.90
CA PRO A 71 -2.26 -6.44 -2.23
C PRO A 71 -0.82 -6.48 -1.68
N TYR A 72 -0.38 -7.68 -1.28
CA TYR A 72 0.94 -7.93 -0.69
C TYR A 72 1.14 -7.34 0.72
N TYR A 73 0.06 -7.01 1.45
CA TYR A 73 0.15 -6.51 2.83
C TYR A 73 1.06 -7.36 3.72
N ASP A 74 0.84 -8.68 3.77
CA ASP A 74 1.65 -9.60 4.59
C ASP A 74 3.13 -9.56 4.22
N GLN A 75 3.43 -9.45 2.91
CA GLN A 75 4.81 -9.36 2.43
C GLN A 75 5.43 -8.02 2.81
N LEU A 76 4.68 -6.92 2.69
CA LEU A 76 5.14 -5.58 3.04
C LEU A 76 5.35 -5.43 4.55
N ILE A 77 4.46 -5.99 5.39
CA ILE A 77 4.70 -6.14 6.83
C ILE A 77 6.00 -6.89 7.07
N SER A 78 6.21 -8.05 6.44
CA SER A 78 7.42 -8.83 6.65
C SER A 78 8.72 -8.11 6.23
N ILE A 79 8.63 -7.13 5.33
CA ILE A 79 9.77 -6.32 4.86
C ILE A 79 10.00 -5.11 5.79
N TYR A 80 8.94 -4.43 6.22
CA TYR A 80 9.03 -3.16 6.97
C TYR A 80 8.98 -3.32 8.49
N THR A 81 8.57 -4.47 9.01
CA THR A 81 8.43 -4.73 10.46
C THR A 81 9.32 -5.88 10.96
N LYS A 82 10.17 -6.46 10.10
CA LYS A 82 11.24 -7.35 10.57
C LYS A 82 12.27 -6.52 11.35
N ASP A 83 12.52 -6.96 12.58
CA ASP A 83 13.53 -6.45 13.52
C ASP A 83 14.90 -6.16 12.87
#